data_AF-W9Z5M7-F1
#
_entry.id   AF-W9Z5M7-F1
#
_cell.length_a   1.000
_cell.length_b   1.000
_cell.length_c   1.000
_cell.angle_alpha   90.00
_cell.angle_beta   90.00
_cell.angle_gamma   90.00
#
_symmetry.space_group_name_H-M   'P 1'
#
loop_
_entity.id
_entity.type
_entity.pdbx_description
1 polymer ?
#
loop_
_entity_poly.entity_id
_entity_poly.type
_entity_poly.pdbx_seq_one_letter_code
_entity_poly.pdbx_strand_id
1 'polypeptide(L)'
;MQARYLALRLDDVRRSTDAAIAGARQRREAHALSCISWGFYVWDWKLMHGLCRRLIIKKPNRSKTWHDEATSPLGKKDSPDYWWFPYPVSVVPQKSLKREIFAAECNLAEITEQILEFLIPLEDGVAPRRNIERALELYTKIVKWKFAFPKRLKAENAVLPAAIVLHLTADLIIISMLRPFEGLSKEEFGPFDPVTTSYAHASNAISAIWHFRALYTLRNEHWMIQASSVCAFRVLLAIESSPIQLETFVKACQALAELGESFPVAKDVILSIESVVKKQRLRVPSCAQEHLSNQVEDKEDSAIEPTVVKVIDHSVTVKKADLEDYTGHLTLSGLLSSMAPIDIGPD
;
A
#
# COMPACT_ATOMS: atom_id res chain seq x y z
N MET A 1 17.91 6.01 1.98
CA MET A 1 17.23 6.55 3.19
C MET A 1 17.64 5.85 4.47
N GLN A 2 17.78 4.52 4.51
CA GLN A 2 18.39 3.78 5.64
C GLN A 2 19.73 4.37 6.10
N ALA A 3 20.66 4.65 5.18
CA ALA A 3 21.95 5.28 5.52
C ALA A 3 21.79 6.62 6.25
N ARG A 4 20.76 7.41 5.90
CA ARG A 4 20.45 8.69 6.58
C ARG A 4 19.88 8.44 7.98
N TYR A 5 18.99 7.46 8.15
CA TYR A 5 18.47 7.08 9.47
C TYR A 5 19.61 6.64 10.41
N LEU A 6 20.49 5.75 9.93
CA LEU A 6 21.63 5.24 10.70
C LEU A 6 22.64 6.35 11.03
N ALA A 7 22.91 7.26 10.09
CA ALA A 7 23.82 8.39 10.31
C ALA A 7 23.32 9.36 11.38
N LEU A 8 21.99 9.52 11.51
CA LEU A 8 21.39 10.41 12.50
C LEU A 8 21.48 9.86 13.94
N ARG A 9 21.81 8.57 14.12
CA ARG A 9 21.94 7.90 15.43
C ARG A 9 20.80 8.25 16.40
N LEU A 10 19.59 8.30 15.86
CA LEU A 10 18.42 8.81 16.59
C LEU A 10 18.11 7.97 17.84
N ASP A 11 18.54 6.72 17.88
CA ASP A 11 18.37 5.83 19.04
C ASP A 11 19.42 6.10 20.14
N ASP A 12 20.56 6.72 19.81
CA ASP A 12 21.68 6.99 20.74
C ASP A 12 21.58 8.34 21.45
N VAL A 13 20.72 9.25 20.99
CA VAL A 13 20.56 10.59 21.58
C VAL A 13 19.86 10.46 22.96
N ARG A 14 20.66 10.27 24.02
CA ARG A 14 20.17 10.12 25.39
C ARG A 14 19.27 11.30 25.80
N ARG A 15 18.13 11.00 26.42
CA ARG A 15 17.39 12.00 27.22
C ARG A 15 18.29 12.43 28.36
N SER A 16 18.44 13.73 28.59
CA SER A 16 18.87 14.20 29.90
C SER A 16 17.85 13.68 30.92
N THR A 17 18.30 12.94 31.93
CA THR A 17 17.48 12.29 32.96
C THR A 17 16.81 13.29 33.91
N ASP A 18 17.05 14.58 33.72
CA ASP A 18 16.63 15.62 34.65
C ASP A 18 15.39 16.37 34.12
N ALA A 19 14.21 15.78 34.32
CA ALA A 19 12.93 16.39 33.95
C ALA A 19 12.67 17.73 34.66
N ALA A 20 13.33 17.97 35.79
CA ALA A 20 13.24 19.22 36.57
C ALA A 20 14.06 20.37 35.97
N ILE A 21 15.11 20.07 35.16
CA ILE A 21 16.04 21.06 34.58
C ILE A 21 15.87 21.16 33.05
N ALA A 22 15.06 20.28 32.43
CA ALA A 22 14.84 20.30 31.00
C ALA A 22 14.07 21.55 30.54
N GLY A 23 14.80 22.61 30.20
CA GLY A 23 14.25 23.86 29.69
C GLY A 23 13.38 23.67 28.44
N ALA A 24 12.61 24.71 28.08
CA ALA A 24 11.69 24.69 26.93
C ALA A 24 12.35 24.25 25.61
N ARG A 25 13.65 24.51 25.44
CA ARG A 25 14.45 24.04 24.31
C ARG A 25 14.56 22.51 24.24
N GLN A 26 14.99 21.86 25.33
CA GLN A 26 15.18 20.41 25.36
C GLN A 26 13.87 19.65 25.14
N ARG A 27 12.74 20.18 25.63
CA ARG A 27 11.41 19.60 25.34
C ARG A 27 11.05 19.68 23.85
N ARG A 28 11.34 20.80 23.18
CA ARG A 28 11.14 20.95 21.73
C ARG A 28 12.04 20.02 20.93
N GLU A 29 13.32 19.89 21.32
CA GLU A 29 14.27 18.97 20.69
C GLU A 29 13.82 17.51 20.86
N ALA A 30 13.40 17.11 22.06
CA ALA A 30 12.87 15.76 22.31
C ALA A 30 11.60 15.46 21.49
N HIS A 31 10.72 16.46 21.34
CA HIS A 31 9.54 16.35 20.49
C HIS A 31 9.91 16.19 19.01
N ALA A 32 10.82 17.02 18.51
CA ALA A 32 11.30 16.93 17.13
C ALA A 32 11.95 15.57 16.85
N LEU A 33 12.84 15.10 17.72
CA LEU A 33 13.48 13.79 17.59
C LEU A 33 12.46 12.65 17.62
N SER A 34 11.46 12.72 18.49
CA SER A 34 10.34 11.77 18.53
C SER A 34 9.61 11.74 17.18
N CYS A 35 9.18 12.90 16.66
CA CYS A 35 8.50 13.00 15.37
C CYS A 35 9.37 12.49 14.21
N ILE A 36 10.68 12.78 14.22
CA ILE A 36 11.62 12.34 13.17
C ILE A 36 11.80 10.81 13.21
N SER A 37 12.09 10.23 14.38
CA SER A 37 12.30 8.77 14.51
C SER A 37 11.08 7.99 14.04
N TRP A 38 9.89 8.39 14.50
CA TRP A 38 8.65 7.75 14.09
C TRP A 38 8.26 8.07 12.65
N GLY A 39 8.60 9.26 12.15
CA GLY A 39 8.42 9.61 10.74
C GLY A 39 9.25 8.71 9.82
N PHE A 40 10.50 8.41 10.18
CA PHE A 40 11.34 7.45 9.43
C PHE A 40 10.75 6.04 9.47
N TYR A 41 10.31 5.57 10.63
CA TYR A 41 9.66 4.26 10.78
C TYR A 41 8.37 4.17 9.94
N VAL A 42 7.54 5.22 9.97
CA VAL A 42 6.35 5.33 9.10
C VAL A 42 6.73 5.33 7.62
N TRP A 43 7.77 6.07 7.26
CA TRP A 43 8.20 6.18 5.87
C TRP A 43 8.77 4.86 5.32
N ASP A 44 9.51 4.11 6.14
CA ASP A 44 10.06 2.81 5.73
C ASP A 44 8.94 1.85 5.31
N TRP A 45 7.83 1.76 6.07
CA TRP A 45 6.71 0.92 5.64
C TRP A 45 5.90 1.51 4.49
N LYS A 46 5.73 2.84 4.40
CA LYS A 46 5.07 3.48 3.25
C LYS A 46 5.78 3.21 1.94
N LEU A 47 7.06 2.86 1.99
CA LEU A 47 7.77 2.38 0.82
C LEU A 47 7.46 0.90 0.52
N MET A 48 7.00 0.11 1.49
CA MET A 48 6.79 -1.34 1.37
C MET A 48 5.46 -1.75 0.76
N HIS A 49 4.87 -0.97 -0.14
CA HIS A 49 3.52 -1.21 -0.67
C HIS A 49 3.32 -2.53 -1.46
N GLY A 50 4.38 -3.36 -1.62
CA GLY A 50 4.28 -4.74 -2.12
C GLY A 50 4.45 -5.82 -1.05
N LEU A 51 4.61 -5.44 0.22
CA LEU A 51 5.00 -6.29 1.36
C LEU A 51 6.13 -7.29 1.02
N CYS A 52 7.06 -6.84 0.19
CA CYS A 52 8.03 -7.68 -0.48
C CYS A 52 9.32 -7.92 0.33
N ARG A 53 9.53 -7.10 1.34
CA ARG A 53 10.70 -7.12 2.19
C ARG A 53 10.31 -6.72 3.60
N ARG A 54 11.12 -7.12 4.56
CA ARG A 54 10.96 -6.72 5.95
C ARG A 54 11.31 -5.25 6.15
N LEU A 55 10.79 -4.69 7.23
CA LEU A 55 11.21 -3.37 7.68
C LEU A 55 12.69 -3.39 8.03
N ILE A 56 13.36 -2.34 7.59
CA ILE A 56 14.77 -2.10 7.83
C ILE A 56 14.91 -1.21 9.07
N ILE A 57 14.00 -0.24 9.20
CA ILE A 57 13.94 0.66 10.34
C ILE A 57 13.10 -0.01 11.43
N LYS A 58 13.73 -0.28 12.57
CA LYS A 58 13.05 -0.86 13.73
C LYS A 58 12.10 0.16 14.36
N LYS A 59 11.08 -0.36 15.05
CA LYS A 59 10.19 0.44 15.89
C LYS A 59 11.00 1.33 16.86
N PRO A 60 10.80 2.67 16.85
CA PRO A 60 11.56 3.56 17.71
C PRO A 60 11.31 3.30 19.20
N ASN A 61 12.38 3.23 19.99
CA ASN A 61 12.29 3.18 21.46
C ASN A 61 12.13 4.58 22.08
N ARG A 62 11.25 5.39 21.49
CA ARG A 62 10.96 6.76 21.95
C ARG A 62 9.47 6.91 22.15
N SER A 63 9.06 7.54 23.26
CA SER A 63 7.65 7.84 23.48
C SER A 63 7.11 8.75 22.37
N LYS A 64 5.85 8.52 21.98
CA LYS A 64 5.10 9.30 20.99
C LYS A 64 4.67 10.64 21.62
N THR A 65 5.56 11.63 21.59
CA THR A 65 5.39 12.89 22.35
C THR A 65 4.25 13.78 21.85
N TRP A 66 3.76 13.58 20.62
CA TRP A 66 2.65 14.34 20.06
C TRP A 66 1.27 13.97 20.61
N HIS A 67 1.14 12.88 21.38
CA HIS A 67 -0.12 12.53 22.03
C HIS A 67 -0.48 13.45 23.20
N ASP A 68 0.51 14.07 23.84
CA ASP A 68 0.27 14.98 24.96
C ASP A 68 -0.19 16.35 24.44
N GLU A 69 -1.45 16.68 24.69
CA GLU A 69 -2.07 17.95 24.29
C GLU A 69 -1.41 19.17 24.93
N ALA A 70 -0.88 19.04 26.14
CA ALA A 70 -0.25 20.15 26.84
C ALA A 70 1.08 20.55 26.19
N THR A 71 1.78 19.59 25.58
CA THR A 71 3.14 19.79 25.08
C THR A 71 3.26 19.75 23.55
N SER A 72 2.30 19.14 22.84
CA SER A 72 2.35 18.98 21.40
C SER A 72 2.04 20.29 20.65
N PRO A 73 2.95 20.78 19.78
CA PRO A 73 2.68 21.94 18.92
C PRO A 73 1.72 21.61 17.77
N LEU A 74 1.53 20.33 17.43
CA LEU A 74 0.74 19.90 16.26
C LEU A 74 -0.77 20.16 16.40
N GLY A 75 -1.27 20.35 17.62
CA GLY A 75 -2.68 20.67 17.90
C GLY A 75 -2.98 22.15 18.07
N LYS A 76 -1.95 23.03 18.10
CA LYS A 76 -2.13 24.45 18.40
C LYS A 76 -2.56 25.21 17.16
N LYS A 77 -3.57 26.08 17.29
CA LYS A 77 -4.13 26.86 16.17
C LYS A 77 -3.10 27.78 15.50
N ASP A 78 -2.12 28.25 16.27
CA ASP A 78 -1.05 29.12 15.79
C ASP A 78 0.08 28.34 15.10
N SER A 79 0.02 27.00 15.08
CA SER A 79 0.98 26.18 14.37
C SER A 79 0.78 26.31 12.87
N PRO A 80 1.85 26.48 12.07
CA PRO A 80 1.74 26.50 10.61
C PRO A 80 1.15 25.20 10.06
N ASP A 81 1.29 24.10 10.80
CA ASP A 81 0.77 22.78 10.45
C ASP A 81 -0.72 22.58 10.80
N TYR A 82 -1.39 23.54 11.44
CA TYR A 82 -2.77 23.37 11.89
C TYR A 82 -3.77 23.34 10.73
N TRP A 83 -3.51 24.15 9.71
CA TRP A 83 -4.34 24.27 8.52
C TRP A 83 -3.70 23.51 7.37
N TRP A 84 -4.55 22.82 6.63
CA TRP A 84 -4.19 22.22 5.36
C TRP A 84 -4.98 22.91 4.25
N PHE A 85 -4.28 23.18 3.15
CA PHE A 85 -4.80 23.88 1.99
C PHE A 85 -4.66 22.97 0.77
N PRO A 86 -5.75 22.67 0.04
CA PRO A 86 -5.66 21.92 -1.20
C PRO A 86 -4.96 22.77 -2.27
N TYR A 87 -3.98 22.16 -2.92
CA TYR A 87 -3.35 22.70 -4.13
C TYR A 87 -4.18 22.30 -5.38
N PRO A 88 -4.29 23.13 -6.44
CA PRO A 88 -3.78 24.49 -6.62
C PRO A 88 -4.83 25.57 -6.28
N VAL A 89 -5.07 25.80 -4.97
CA VAL A 89 -5.63 27.04 -4.39
C VAL A 89 -7.03 27.49 -4.89
N SER A 90 -8.08 27.14 -4.13
CA SER A 90 -9.21 28.03 -3.76
C SER A 90 -10.31 27.28 -2.99
N VAL A 91 -9.94 26.58 -1.92
CA VAL A 91 -10.93 25.97 -1.02
C VAL A 91 -10.73 26.51 0.38
N VAL A 92 -11.83 26.57 1.13
CA VAL A 92 -11.85 26.90 2.55
C VAL A 92 -10.77 26.06 3.27
N PRO A 93 -9.86 26.71 4.04
CA PRO A 93 -8.87 25.98 4.81
C PRO A 93 -9.53 24.95 5.71
N GLN A 94 -9.03 23.72 5.68
CA GLN A 94 -9.49 22.66 6.55
C GLN A 94 -8.43 22.32 7.59
N LYS A 95 -8.87 21.79 8.73
CA LYS A 95 -7.93 21.31 9.75
C LYS A 95 -7.08 20.20 9.14
N SER A 96 -5.77 20.28 9.30
CA SER A 96 -4.83 19.28 8.79
C SER A 96 -4.97 17.93 9.48
N LEU A 97 -5.50 17.92 10.72
CA LEU A 97 -5.57 16.75 11.58
C LEU A 97 -4.21 16.01 11.67
N LYS A 98 -3.10 16.74 11.54
CA LYS A 98 -1.76 16.17 11.39
C LYS A 98 -1.39 15.24 12.54
N ARG A 99 -1.78 15.60 13.76
CA ARG A 99 -1.55 14.77 14.95
C ARG A 99 -2.33 13.45 14.89
N GLU A 100 -3.62 13.51 14.56
CA GLU A 100 -4.50 12.35 14.49
C GLU A 100 -4.07 11.41 13.36
N ILE A 101 -3.76 11.97 12.20
CA ILE A 101 -3.27 11.22 11.03
C ILE A 101 -1.91 10.59 11.34
N PHE A 102 -0.96 11.34 11.90
CA PHE A 102 0.36 10.80 12.22
C PHE A 102 0.29 9.69 13.28
N ALA A 103 -0.58 9.84 14.28
CA ALA A 103 -0.86 8.77 15.24
C ALA A 103 -1.43 7.51 14.56
N ALA A 104 -2.37 7.68 13.62
CA ALA A 104 -2.93 6.58 12.85
C ALA A 104 -1.87 5.90 11.96
N GLU A 105 -1.00 6.67 11.31
CA GLU A 105 0.11 6.17 10.51
C GLU A 105 1.11 5.36 11.35
N CYS A 106 1.46 5.84 12.55
CA CYS A 106 2.32 5.09 13.47
C CYS A 106 1.67 3.78 13.92
N ASN A 107 0.37 3.80 14.20
CA ASN A 107 -0.34 2.58 14.60
C ASN A 107 -0.45 1.58 13.44
N LEU A 108 -0.68 2.06 12.22
CA LEU A 108 -0.69 1.22 11.03
C LEU A 108 0.70 0.63 10.78
N ALA A 109 1.76 1.42 10.93
CA ALA A 109 3.16 0.97 10.81
C ALA A 109 3.44 -0.26 11.69
N GLU A 110 3.03 -0.19 12.95
CA GLU A 110 3.22 -1.29 13.92
C GLU A 110 2.39 -2.54 13.58
N ILE A 111 1.21 -2.38 12.98
CA ILE A 111 0.41 -3.50 12.49
C ILE A 111 1.06 -4.11 11.24
N THR A 112 1.53 -3.26 10.32
CA THR A 112 2.23 -3.68 9.10
C THR A 112 3.51 -4.43 9.42
N GLU A 113 4.29 -4.01 10.42
CA GLU A 113 5.47 -4.74 10.88
C GLU A 113 5.11 -6.18 11.27
N GLN A 114 4.06 -6.36 12.08
CA GLN A 114 3.60 -7.68 12.49
C GLN A 114 3.09 -8.54 11.32
N ILE A 115 2.44 -7.91 10.33
CA ILE A 115 1.98 -8.59 9.12
C ILE A 115 3.18 -8.98 8.24
N LEU A 116 4.22 -8.15 8.15
CA LEU A 116 5.44 -8.46 7.40
C LEU A 116 6.24 -9.59 8.05
N GLU A 117 6.37 -9.59 9.38
CA GLU A 117 7.00 -10.68 10.12
C GLU A 117 6.24 -12.00 9.93
N PHE A 118 4.91 -11.93 9.83
CA PHE A 118 4.07 -13.07 9.52
C PHE A 118 4.26 -13.55 8.07
N LEU A 119 4.17 -12.66 7.08
CA LEU A 119 4.25 -12.99 5.66
C LEU A 119 5.63 -13.45 5.21
N ILE A 120 6.68 -12.94 5.86
CA ILE A 120 8.07 -13.22 5.56
C ILE A 120 8.70 -13.81 6.83
N PRO A 121 8.41 -15.07 7.21
CA PRO A 121 8.97 -15.69 8.40
C PRO A 121 10.50 -15.82 8.33
N LEU A 122 11.17 -15.92 9.49
CA LEU A 122 12.60 -16.27 9.53
C LEU A 122 12.75 -17.74 9.10
N GLU A 123 13.98 -18.22 8.87
CA GLU A 123 14.23 -19.60 8.40
C GLU A 123 13.51 -20.67 9.25
N ASP A 124 13.35 -20.44 10.55
CA ASP A 124 12.65 -21.35 11.48
C ASP A 124 11.15 -20.99 11.70
N GLY A 125 10.61 -20.01 10.98
CA GLY A 125 9.26 -19.52 11.19
C GLY A 125 8.19 -20.35 10.47
N VAL A 126 6.98 -20.36 11.03
CA VAL A 126 5.84 -21.07 10.43
C VAL A 126 5.39 -20.33 9.18
N ALA A 127 5.29 -21.05 8.05
CA ALA A 127 4.78 -20.51 6.80
C ALA A 127 3.34 -19.95 6.98
N PRO A 128 3.00 -18.79 6.37
CA PRO A 128 1.70 -18.14 6.54
C PRO A 128 0.50 -19.08 6.37
N ARG A 129 0.54 -19.90 5.31
CA ARG A 129 -0.53 -20.84 4.94
C ARG A 129 -0.83 -21.88 6.03
N ARG A 130 0.13 -22.18 6.91
CA ARG A 130 -0.01 -23.13 8.02
C ARG A 130 -0.47 -22.47 9.32
N ASN A 131 -0.63 -21.15 9.36
CA ASN A 131 -0.98 -20.40 10.56
C ASN A 131 -2.15 -19.44 10.30
N ILE A 132 -3.30 -20.03 10.01
CA ILE A 132 -4.58 -19.34 9.74
C ILE A 132 -5.01 -18.53 10.96
N GLU A 133 -4.85 -19.05 12.18
CA GLU A 133 -5.22 -18.36 13.42
C GLU A 133 -4.52 -17.00 13.53
N ARG A 134 -3.20 -16.95 13.29
CA ARG A 134 -2.45 -15.69 13.30
C ARG A 134 -2.92 -14.74 12.20
N ALA A 135 -3.24 -15.25 11.01
CA ALA A 135 -3.78 -14.42 9.94
C ALA A 135 -5.13 -13.79 10.31
N LEU A 136 -6.01 -14.54 10.98
CA LEU A 136 -7.31 -14.03 11.47
C LEU A 136 -7.15 -13.01 12.59
N GLU A 137 -6.19 -13.20 13.49
CA GLU A 137 -5.85 -12.23 14.53
C GLU A 137 -5.39 -10.90 13.90
N LEU A 138 -4.45 -10.98 12.94
CA LEU A 138 -3.92 -9.81 12.23
C LEU A 138 -4.99 -9.12 11.38
N TYR A 139 -5.83 -9.89 10.68
CA TYR A 139 -7.00 -9.38 9.96
C TYR A 139 -7.94 -8.61 10.89
N THR A 140 -8.29 -9.21 12.02
CA THR A 140 -9.16 -8.57 13.01
C THR A 140 -8.52 -7.29 13.54
N LYS A 141 -7.21 -7.28 13.77
CA LYS A 141 -6.47 -6.11 14.24
C LYS A 141 -6.53 -4.94 13.26
N ILE A 142 -6.24 -5.17 11.98
CA ILE A 142 -6.28 -4.11 10.97
C ILE A 142 -7.72 -3.63 10.69
N VAL A 143 -8.70 -4.53 10.69
CA VAL A 143 -10.11 -4.17 10.52
C VAL A 143 -10.61 -3.33 11.70
N LYS A 144 -10.31 -3.73 12.95
CA LYS A 144 -10.63 -2.93 14.14
C LYS A 144 -9.98 -1.54 14.08
N TRP A 145 -8.72 -1.47 13.63
CA TRP A 145 -8.03 -0.20 13.42
C TRP A 145 -8.76 0.68 12.39
N LYS A 146 -9.20 0.14 11.25
CA LYS A 146 -9.98 0.88 10.23
C LYS A 146 -11.31 1.43 10.78
N PHE A 147 -11.96 0.70 11.69
CA PHE A 147 -13.23 1.15 12.27
C PHE A 147 -13.08 2.07 13.50
N ALA A 148 -11.89 2.13 14.10
CA ALA A 148 -11.62 2.98 15.26
C ALA A 148 -11.46 4.48 14.92
N PHE A 149 -11.45 4.85 13.64
CA PHE A 149 -11.26 6.24 13.24
C PHE A 149 -12.40 7.17 13.72
N PRO A 150 -12.06 8.37 14.21
CA PRO A 150 -13.04 9.44 14.43
C PRO A 150 -13.83 9.73 13.16
N LYS A 151 -15.08 10.19 13.27
CA LYS A 151 -16.00 10.41 12.14
C LYS A 151 -15.34 11.12 10.94
N ARG A 152 -14.51 12.15 11.18
CA ARG A 152 -13.83 12.95 10.14
C ARG A 152 -12.72 12.23 9.37
N LEU A 153 -12.20 11.15 9.93
CA LEU A 153 -11.15 10.33 9.33
C LEU A 153 -11.69 8.99 8.81
N LYS A 154 -12.98 8.70 8.96
CA LYS A 154 -13.60 7.51 8.37
C LYS A 154 -13.61 7.63 6.85
N ALA A 155 -13.54 6.49 6.15
CA ALA A 155 -13.40 6.43 4.70
C ALA A 155 -14.46 7.27 3.96
N GLU A 156 -15.71 7.20 4.41
CA GLU A 156 -16.84 7.92 3.79
C GLU A 156 -16.81 9.44 4.00
N ASN A 157 -16.04 9.96 4.96
CA ASN A 157 -15.95 11.39 5.27
C ASN A 157 -14.54 11.96 5.06
N ALA A 158 -13.57 11.12 4.68
CA ALA A 158 -12.17 11.50 4.61
C ALA A 158 -11.96 12.43 3.41
N VAL A 159 -11.70 13.71 3.69
CA VAL A 159 -11.40 14.71 2.65
C VAL A 159 -9.90 14.95 2.53
N LEU A 160 -9.11 14.72 3.59
CA LEU A 160 -7.66 14.95 3.56
C LEU A 160 -6.95 13.85 2.76
N PRO A 161 -6.00 14.18 1.87
CA PRO A 161 -5.28 13.18 1.08
C PRO A 161 -4.71 12.05 1.93
N ALA A 162 -3.98 12.40 3.00
CA ALA A 162 -3.36 11.43 3.90
C ALA A 162 -4.37 10.51 4.62
N ALA A 163 -5.58 11.00 4.90
CA ALA A 163 -6.64 10.17 5.48
C ALA A 163 -7.20 9.17 4.47
N ILE A 164 -7.35 9.56 3.20
CA ILE A 164 -7.78 8.67 2.12
C ILE A 164 -6.71 7.60 1.88
N VAL A 165 -5.43 8.01 1.84
CA VAL A 165 -4.28 7.09 1.66
C VAL A 165 -4.22 6.05 2.78
N LEU A 166 -4.55 6.42 4.03
CA LEU A 166 -4.57 5.47 5.15
C LEU A 166 -5.53 4.30 4.91
N HIS A 167 -6.75 4.57 4.42
CA HIS A 167 -7.73 3.52 4.12
C HIS A 167 -7.28 2.66 2.95
N LEU A 168 -6.85 3.30 1.86
CA LEU A 168 -6.30 2.62 0.69
C LEU A 168 -5.16 1.67 1.10
N THR A 169 -4.23 2.15 1.90
CA THR A 169 -3.10 1.37 2.39
C THR A 169 -3.57 0.13 3.15
N ALA A 170 -4.51 0.30 4.09
CA ALA A 170 -4.98 -0.81 4.90
C ALA A 170 -5.65 -1.89 4.05
N ASP A 171 -6.40 -1.51 3.02
CA ASP A 171 -6.96 -2.47 2.05
C ASP A 171 -5.86 -3.22 1.26
N LEU A 172 -4.82 -2.52 0.81
CA LEU A 172 -3.68 -3.17 0.12
C LEU A 172 -2.90 -4.15 1.01
N ILE A 173 -2.73 -3.81 2.30
CA ILE A 173 -2.12 -4.69 3.29
C ILE A 173 -2.97 -5.96 3.47
N ILE A 174 -4.29 -5.81 3.59
CA ILE A 174 -5.20 -6.95 3.75
C ILE A 174 -5.15 -7.85 2.51
N ILE A 175 -5.20 -7.29 1.30
CA ILE A 175 -5.07 -8.04 0.05
C ILE A 175 -3.79 -8.89 0.06
N SER A 176 -2.67 -8.30 0.48
CA SER A 176 -1.37 -8.97 0.52
C SER A 176 -1.32 -10.04 1.62
N MET A 177 -1.95 -9.79 2.77
CA MET A 177 -2.02 -10.73 3.88
C MET A 177 -2.89 -11.96 3.58
N LEU A 178 -3.96 -11.79 2.79
CA LEU A 178 -4.85 -12.90 2.41
C LEU A 178 -4.32 -13.75 1.25
N ARG A 179 -3.35 -13.24 0.48
CA ARG A 179 -2.76 -13.92 -0.69
C ARG A 179 -2.24 -15.35 -0.41
N PRO A 180 -1.53 -15.65 0.69
CA PRO A 180 -1.02 -17.00 0.95
C PRO A 180 -2.09 -18.08 1.10
N PHE A 181 -3.36 -17.67 1.25
CA PHE A 181 -4.51 -18.53 1.46
C PHE A 181 -5.36 -18.69 0.19
N GLU A 182 -4.85 -18.22 -0.95
CA GLU A 182 -5.45 -18.52 -2.25
C GLU A 182 -5.53 -20.03 -2.47
N GLY A 183 -6.73 -20.49 -2.84
CA GLY A 183 -7.05 -21.90 -3.03
C GLY A 183 -7.55 -22.61 -1.78
N LEU A 184 -7.60 -21.95 -0.61
CA LEU A 184 -8.36 -22.48 0.53
C LEU A 184 -9.83 -22.11 0.39
N SER A 185 -10.70 -23.06 0.70
CA SER A 185 -12.14 -22.81 0.79
C SER A 185 -12.48 -21.99 2.04
N LYS A 186 -13.73 -21.49 2.10
CA LYS A 186 -14.26 -20.84 3.29
C LYS A 186 -14.18 -21.77 4.51
N GLU A 187 -14.48 -23.06 4.33
CA GLU A 187 -14.48 -24.05 5.40
C GLU A 187 -13.07 -24.30 5.95
N GLU A 188 -12.06 -24.26 5.09
CA GLU A 188 -10.65 -24.43 5.49
C GLU A 188 -10.08 -23.18 6.17
N PHE A 189 -10.42 -21.98 5.67
CA PHE A 189 -9.94 -20.72 6.24
C PHE A 189 -10.74 -20.29 7.49
N GLY A 190 -12.02 -20.67 7.56
CA GLY A 190 -12.92 -20.46 8.68
C GLY A 190 -14.02 -19.41 8.44
N PRO A 191 -13.86 -18.16 8.91
CA PRO A 191 -14.97 -17.21 9.02
C PRO A 191 -15.44 -16.62 7.67
N PHE A 192 -14.57 -16.60 6.67
CA PHE A 192 -14.85 -16.04 5.35
C PHE A 192 -13.96 -16.69 4.29
N ASP A 193 -14.34 -16.55 3.02
CA ASP A 193 -13.51 -16.98 1.91
C ASP A 193 -12.41 -15.91 1.65
N PRO A 194 -11.12 -16.28 1.67
CA PRO A 194 -10.03 -15.32 1.56
C PRO A 194 -9.98 -14.63 0.19
N VAL A 195 -10.43 -15.31 -0.87
CA VAL A 195 -10.37 -14.79 -2.24
C VAL A 195 -11.36 -13.67 -2.45
N THR A 196 -12.63 -13.94 -2.19
CA THR A 196 -13.76 -13.01 -2.27
C THR A 196 -13.61 -11.85 -1.30
N THR A 197 -13.09 -12.10 -0.09
CA THR A 197 -12.80 -11.03 0.88
C THR A 197 -11.72 -10.09 0.33
N SER A 198 -10.67 -10.64 -0.26
CA SER A 198 -9.63 -9.84 -0.90
C SER A 198 -10.15 -9.06 -2.13
N TYR A 199 -11.12 -9.59 -2.88
CA TYR A 199 -11.83 -8.83 -3.92
C TYR A 199 -12.63 -7.64 -3.37
N ALA A 200 -13.33 -7.83 -2.24
CA ALA A 200 -14.01 -6.73 -1.56
C ALA A 200 -13.02 -5.63 -1.12
N HIS A 201 -11.84 -6.01 -0.63
CA HIS A 201 -10.79 -5.05 -0.30
C HIS A 201 -10.21 -4.35 -1.54
N ALA A 202 -10.08 -5.03 -2.68
CA ALA A 202 -9.71 -4.38 -3.94
C ALA A 202 -10.76 -3.36 -4.40
N SER A 203 -12.05 -3.69 -4.24
CA SER A 203 -13.17 -2.78 -4.52
C SER A 203 -13.17 -1.55 -3.60
N ASN A 204 -12.81 -1.73 -2.31
CA ASN A 204 -12.66 -0.62 -1.37
C ASN A 204 -11.45 0.26 -1.71
N ALA A 205 -10.32 -0.37 -2.06
CA ALA A 205 -9.10 0.31 -2.46
C ALA A 205 -9.33 1.17 -3.72
N ILE A 206 -9.95 0.62 -4.76
CA ILE A 206 -10.25 1.41 -5.96
C ILE A 206 -11.24 2.53 -5.67
N SER A 207 -12.22 2.31 -4.77
CA SER A 207 -13.14 3.36 -4.34
C SER A 207 -12.40 4.51 -3.63
N ALA A 208 -11.39 4.21 -2.82
CA ALA A 208 -10.53 5.23 -2.20
C ALA A 208 -9.69 5.99 -3.24
N ILE A 209 -9.16 5.32 -4.26
CA ILE A 209 -8.45 5.98 -5.39
C ILE A 209 -9.39 6.91 -6.14
N TRP A 210 -10.64 6.49 -6.39
CA TRP A 210 -11.64 7.31 -7.06
C TRP A 210 -12.10 8.49 -6.24
N HIS A 211 -12.25 8.30 -4.93
CA HIS A 211 -12.53 9.39 -4.01
C HIS A 211 -11.37 10.40 -3.96
N PHE A 212 -10.12 9.93 -3.97
CA PHE A 212 -8.95 10.79 -4.11
C PHE A 212 -9.00 11.56 -5.43
N ARG A 213 -9.24 10.87 -6.56
CA ARG A 213 -9.35 11.44 -7.91
C ARG A 213 -10.47 12.49 -8.03
N ALA A 214 -11.57 12.32 -7.30
CA ALA A 214 -12.67 13.27 -7.29
C ALA A 214 -12.31 14.59 -6.58
N LEU A 215 -11.42 14.52 -5.59
CA LEU A 215 -10.99 15.68 -4.79
C LEU A 215 -9.67 16.28 -5.28
N TYR A 216 -8.84 15.48 -5.94
CA TYR A 216 -7.45 15.76 -6.28
C TYR A 216 -7.08 15.16 -7.64
N THR A 217 -5.93 15.55 -8.18
CA THR A 217 -5.41 14.96 -9.42
C THR A 217 -4.57 13.71 -9.15
N LEU A 218 -4.74 12.66 -9.95
CA LEU A 218 -3.84 11.49 -9.88
C LEU A 218 -2.48 11.76 -10.53
N ARG A 219 -2.40 12.72 -11.46
CA ARG A 219 -1.22 12.97 -12.31
C ARG A 219 0.09 13.23 -11.55
N ASN A 220 0.03 13.66 -10.30
CA ASN A 220 1.22 13.92 -9.48
C ASN A 220 1.52 12.83 -8.45
N GLU A 221 0.71 11.78 -8.40
CA GLU A 221 0.70 10.79 -7.32
C GLU A 221 1.18 9.42 -7.81
N HIS A 222 2.47 9.34 -8.16
CA HIS A 222 3.12 8.14 -8.70
C HIS A 222 2.85 6.84 -7.90
N TRP A 223 2.65 6.95 -6.58
CA TRP A 223 2.38 5.81 -5.72
C TRP A 223 1.01 5.16 -5.97
N MET A 224 0.06 5.87 -6.61
CA MET A 224 -1.25 5.33 -7.02
C MET A 224 -1.13 4.28 -8.13
N ILE A 225 -0.01 4.24 -8.87
CA ILE A 225 0.24 3.27 -9.93
C ILE A 225 0.25 1.86 -9.35
N GLN A 226 0.98 1.66 -8.25
CA GLN A 226 1.05 0.38 -7.58
C GLN A 226 -0.30 -0.06 -7.00
N ALA A 227 -1.00 0.87 -6.34
CA ALA A 227 -2.32 0.57 -5.76
C ALA A 227 -3.32 0.13 -6.85
N SER A 228 -3.34 0.85 -7.97
CA SER A 228 -4.19 0.53 -9.12
C SER A 228 -3.79 -0.81 -9.75
N SER A 229 -2.48 -1.07 -9.89
CA SER A 229 -1.97 -2.35 -10.38
C SER A 229 -2.42 -3.54 -9.50
N VAL A 230 -2.28 -3.42 -8.18
CA VAL A 230 -2.74 -4.45 -7.23
C VAL A 230 -4.23 -4.71 -7.40
N CYS A 231 -5.05 -3.66 -7.52
CA CYS A 231 -6.49 -3.82 -7.72
C CYS A 231 -6.80 -4.52 -9.05
N ALA A 232 -6.18 -4.10 -10.16
CA ALA A 232 -6.41 -4.67 -11.48
C ALA A 232 -6.04 -6.16 -11.53
N PHE A 233 -4.82 -6.53 -11.12
CA PHE A 233 -4.40 -7.93 -11.11
C PHE A 233 -5.23 -8.76 -10.14
N ARG A 234 -5.58 -8.19 -8.98
CA ARG A 234 -6.30 -8.93 -7.96
C ARG A 234 -7.62 -9.49 -8.48
N VAL A 235 -8.38 -8.68 -9.20
CA VAL A 235 -9.74 -9.02 -9.62
C VAL A 235 -9.81 -9.61 -11.03
N LEU A 236 -8.67 -9.69 -11.73
CA LEU A 236 -8.57 -10.00 -13.15
C LEU A 236 -9.28 -11.31 -13.54
N LEU A 237 -9.09 -12.38 -12.76
CA LEU A 237 -9.72 -13.69 -13.04
C LEU A 237 -11.22 -13.73 -12.72
N ALA A 238 -11.76 -12.71 -12.05
CA ALA A 238 -13.15 -12.63 -11.65
C ALA A 238 -13.99 -11.65 -12.50
N ILE A 239 -13.39 -11.00 -13.51
CA ILE A 239 -14.07 -9.98 -14.32
C ILE A 239 -15.23 -10.54 -15.15
N GLU A 240 -15.15 -11.81 -15.57
CA GLU A 240 -16.21 -12.45 -16.38
C GLU A 240 -17.39 -12.90 -15.51
N SER A 241 -17.15 -13.22 -14.25
CA SER A 241 -18.14 -13.80 -13.33
C SER A 241 -18.78 -12.78 -12.40
N SER A 242 -18.22 -11.57 -12.27
CA SER A 242 -18.72 -10.57 -11.33
C SER A 242 -18.68 -9.14 -11.89
N PRO A 243 -19.83 -8.48 -12.07
CA PRO A 243 -19.90 -7.08 -12.50
C PRO A 243 -19.15 -6.11 -11.58
N ILE A 244 -19.12 -6.38 -10.27
CA ILE A 244 -18.40 -5.56 -9.28
C ILE A 244 -16.89 -5.64 -9.52
N GLN A 245 -16.39 -6.84 -9.85
CA GLN A 245 -14.97 -7.05 -10.12
C GLN A 245 -14.57 -6.48 -11.49
N LEU A 246 -15.45 -6.59 -12.48
CA LEU A 246 -15.28 -5.88 -13.75
C LEU A 246 -15.20 -4.36 -13.56
N GLU A 247 -16.11 -3.77 -12.78
CA GLU A 247 -16.08 -2.34 -12.48
C GLU A 247 -14.77 -1.94 -11.78
N THR A 248 -14.33 -2.74 -10.80
CA THR A 248 -13.06 -2.54 -10.10
C THR A 248 -11.88 -2.59 -11.08
N PHE A 249 -11.87 -3.54 -12.01
CA PHE A 249 -10.85 -3.68 -13.04
C PHE A 249 -10.81 -2.48 -14.00
N VAL A 250 -11.97 -2.08 -14.54
CA VAL A 250 -12.10 -0.92 -15.43
C VAL A 250 -11.57 0.34 -14.76
N LYS A 251 -12.03 0.60 -13.53
CA LYS A 251 -11.61 1.75 -12.72
C LYS A 251 -10.11 1.77 -12.45
N ALA A 252 -9.51 0.61 -12.22
CA ALA A 252 -8.07 0.48 -12.03
C ALA A 252 -7.28 0.76 -13.32
N CYS A 253 -7.73 0.24 -14.47
CA CYS A 253 -7.12 0.52 -15.76
C CYS A 253 -7.24 2.01 -16.14
N GLN A 254 -8.39 2.63 -15.85
CA GLN A 254 -8.60 4.07 -16.03
C GLN A 254 -7.62 4.91 -15.21
N ALA A 255 -7.45 4.58 -13.92
CA ALA A 255 -6.48 5.25 -13.06
C ALA A 255 -5.05 5.11 -13.59
N LEU A 256 -4.67 3.90 -14.04
CA LEU A 256 -3.36 3.65 -14.65
C LEU A 256 -3.16 4.44 -15.95
N ALA A 257 -4.18 4.56 -16.79
CA ALA A 257 -4.10 5.31 -18.04
C ALA A 257 -3.87 6.81 -17.77
N GLU A 258 -4.62 7.40 -16.83
CA GLU A 258 -4.44 8.80 -16.40
C GLU A 258 -3.05 9.03 -15.81
N LEU A 259 -2.56 8.11 -14.97
CA LEU A 259 -1.20 8.15 -14.42
C LEU A 259 -0.13 8.01 -15.51
N GLY A 260 -0.42 7.25 -16.57
CA GLY A 260 0.45 7.03 -17.73
C GLY A 260 0.75 8.29 -18.53
N GLU A 261 -0.09 9.33 -18.42
CA GLU A 261 0.19 10.64 -19.03
C GLU A 261 1.42 11.31 -18.39
N SER A 262 1.67 11.06 -17.10
CA SER A 262 2.75 11.68 -16.34
C SER A 262 3.89 10.72 -15.99
N PHE A 263 3.61 9.41 -15.95
CA PHE A 263 4.54 8.38 -15.52
C PHE A 263 4.56 7.21 -16.51
N PRO A 264 5.62 7.07 -17.33
CA PRO A 264 5.73 5.99 -18.32
C PRO A 264 5.55 4.59 -17.73
N VAL A 265 5.97 4.39 -16.48
CA VAL A 265 5.84 3.11 -15.76
C VAL A 265 4.38 2.63 -15.62
N ALA A 266 3.40 3.53 -15.60
CA ALA A 266 1.99 3.11 -15.58
C ALA A 266 1.57 2.48 -16.92
N LYS A 267 2.18 2.92 -18.04
CA LYS A 267 1.98 2.32 -19.36
C LYS A 267 2.53 0.90 -19.41
N ASP A 268 3.72 0.68 -18.83
CA ASP A 268 4.33 -0.66 -18.72
C ASP A 268 3.44 -1.63 -17.92
N VAL A 269 2.78 -1.12 -16.87
CA VAL A 269 1.82 -1.91 -16.08
C VAL A 269 0.59 -2.27 -16.92
N ILE A 270 0.06 -1.34 -17.72
CA ILE A 270 -1.07 -1.62 -18.63
C ILE A 270 -0.69 -2.72 -19.63
N LEU A 271 0.47 -2.63 -20.25
CA LEU A 271 0.97 -3.67 -21.18
C LEU A 271 1.11 -5.04 -20.49
N SER A 272 1.54 -5.03 -19.22
CA SER A 272 1.62 -6.27 -18.42
C SER A 272 0.23 -6.87 -18.18
N ILE A 273 -0.78 -6.04 -17.89
CA ILE A 273 -2.17 -6.48 -17.74
C ILE A 273 -2.69 -7.06 -19.05
N GLU A 274 -2.46 -6.39 -20.19
CA GLU A 274 -2.85 -6.87 -21.51
C GLU A 274 -2.22 -8.24 -21.85
N SER A 275 -0.94 -8.40 -21.53
CA SER A 275 -0.22 -9.66 -21.70
C SER A 275 -0.89 -10.80 -20.92
N VAL A 276 -1.25 -10.57 -19.66
CA VAL A 276 -1.94 -11.58 -18.83
C VAL A 276 -3.34 -11.87 -19.35
N VAL A 277 -4.11 -10.84 -19.75
CA VAL A 277 -5.43 -11.01 -20.38
C VAL A 277 -5.35 -11.93 -21.60
N LYS A 278 -4.39 -11.68 -22.50
CA LYS A 278 -4.17 -12.49 -23.71
C LYS A 278 -3.76 -13.92 -23.35
N LYS A 279 -2.82 -14.08 -22.42
CA LYS A 279 -2.34 -15.40 -21.97
C LYS A 279 -3.45 -16.24 -21.35
N GLN A 280 -4.29 -15.63 -20.51
CA GLN A 280 -5.41 -16.28 -19.83
C GLN A 280 -6.68 -16.35 -20.70
N ARG A 281 -6.65 -15.80 -21.92
CA ARG A 281 -7.78 -15.77 -22.87
C ARG A 281 -9.07 -15.17 -22.29
N LEU A 282 -8.93 -14.16 -21.43
CA LEU A 282 -10.05 -13.52 -20.76
C LEU A 282 -10.82 -12.61 -21.74
N ARG A 283 -12.15 -12.62 -21.67
CA ARG A 283 -13.00 -11.70 -22.42
C ARG A 283 -13.10 -10.39 -21.66
N VAL A 284 -12.38 -9.39 -22.14
CA VAL A 284 -12.44 -8.03 -21.60
C VAL A 284 -13.49 -7.22 -22.39
N PRO A 285 -14.52 -6.67 -21.73
CA PRO A 285 -15.51 -5.82 -22.39
C PRO A 285 -14.87 -4.56 -22.99
N SER A 286 -15.51 -3.99 -24.02
CA SER A 286 -15.01 -2.81 -24.74
C SER A 286 -14.71 -1.62 -23.83
N CYS A 287 -15.51 -1.42 -22.77
CA CYS A 287 -15.31 -0.34 -21.79
C CYS A 287 -14.01 -0.46 -20.98
N ALA A 288 -13.47 -1.67 -20.82
CA ALA A 288 -12.14 -1.88 -20.23
C ALA A 288 -11.05 -1.81 -21.31
N GLN A 289 -11.36 -2.31 -22.51
CA GLN A 289 -10.40 -2.40 -23.61
C GLN A 289 -9.94 -1.04 -24.13
N GLU A 290 -10.82 -0.02 -24.12
CA GLU A 290 -10.43 1.38 -24.42
C GLU A 290 -9.24 1.85 -23.59
N HIS A 291 -9.19 1.51 -22.30
CA HIS A 291 -8.12 1.95 -21.40
C HIS A 291 -6.84 1.11 -21.51
N LEU A 292 -6.94 -0.09 -22.07
CA LEU A 292 -5.82 -0.95 -22.34
C LEU A 292 -5.13 -0.57 -23.66
N SER A 293 -5.91 -0.29 -24.70
CA SER A 293 -5.41 -0.10 -26.07
C SER A 293 -5.02 1.34 -26.46
N ASN A 294 -5.41 2.37 -25.68
CA ASN A 294 -5.10 3.78 -25.96
C ASN A 294 -3.62 4.20 -25.74
N GLN A 295 -2.68 3.25 -25.68
CA GLN A 295 -1.25 3.52 -25.41
C GLN A 295 -0.33 3.18 -26.59
N VAL A 296 -0.88 2.70 -27.72
CA VAL A 296 -0.11 2.38 -28.93
C VAL A 296 -0.08 3.61 -29.85
N GLU A 297 0.82 4.55 -29.56
CA GLU A 297 1.39 5.39 -30.62
C GLU A 297 2.68 4.69 -31.11
N ASP A 298 2.61 4.20 -32.35
CA ASP A 298 3.71 3.83 -33.26
C ASP A 298 4.94 3.11 -32.69
N LYS A 299 4.87 1.78 -32.59
CA LYS A 299 5.98 0.90 -32.98
C LYS A 299 5.44 -0.39 -33.60
N GLU A 300 5.25 -0.35 -34.92
CA GLU A 300 5.22 -1.56 -35.74
C GLU A 300 6.54 -2.33 -35.59
N ASP A 301 6.45 -3.66 -35.60
CA ASP A 301 7.54 -4.63 -35.67
C ASP A 301 8.61 -4.60 -34.56
N SER A 302 8.26 -5.18 -33.41
CA SER A 302 9.24 -5.98 -32.67
C SER A 302 8.55 -7.15 -32.01
N ALA A 303 9.03 -8.37 -32.29
CA ALA A 303 8.62 -9.58 -31.61
C ALA A 303 8.59 -9.35 -30.08
N ILE A 304 7.41 -9.51 -29.47
CA ILE A 304 7.24 -9.32 -28.03
C ILE A 304 7.94 -10.50 -27.34
N GLU A 305 9.22 -10.33 -27.02
CA GLU A 305 9.93 -11.24 -26.13
C GLU A 305 9.27 -11.19 -24.75
N PRO A 306 9.03 -12.34 -24.09
CA PRO A 306 8.42 -12.37 -22.77
C PRO A 306 9.31 -11.61 -21.78
N THR A 307 8.82 -10.46 -21.34
CA THR A 307 9.50 -9.57 -20.40
C THR A 307 8.88 -9.71 -19.03
N VAL A 308 9.71 -9.94 -18.02
CA VAL A 308 9.30 -10.02 -16.62
C VAL A 308 9.49 -8.64 -16.00
N VAL A 309 8.39 -8.04 -15.57
CA VAL A 309 8.39 -6.77 -14.86
C VAL A 309 8.62 -7.03 -13.37
N LYS A 310 9.81 -6.68 -12.88
CA LYS A 310 10.15 -6.77 -11.46
C LYS A 310 10.01 -5.40 -10.82
N VAL A 311 9.08 -5.27 -9.88
CA VAL A 311 9.04 -4.11 -8.97
C VAL A 311 9.86 -4.44 -7.74
N ILE A 312 11.02 -3.78 -7.63
CA ILE A 312 11.93 -3.86 -6.50
C ILE A 312 12.19 -2.42 -6.03
N ASP A 313 11.95 -2.11 -4.77
CA ASP A 313 12.29 -0.82 -4.16
C ASP A 313 11.81 0.43 -4.94
N HIS A 314 10.53 0.50 -5.30
CA HIS A 314 9.93 1.58 -6.13
C HIS A 314 10.46 1.73 -7.54
N SER A 315 11.41 0.88 -7.94
CA SER A 315 11.88 0.79 -9.30
C SER A 315 11.20 -0.37 -10.00
N VAL A 316 10.63 -0.08 -11.16
CA VAL A 316 10.13 -1.10 -12.07
C VAL A 316 11.26 -1.40 -13.04
N THR A 317 11.83 -2.59 -12.93
CA THR A 317 12.92 -3.06 -13.78
C THR A 317 12.39 -4.13 -14.71
N VAL A 318 12.51 -3.88 -16.01
CA VAL A 318 12.14 -4.84 -17.06
C VAL A 318 13.34 -5.74 -17.30
N LYS A 319 13.19 -7.05 -17.06
CA LYS A 319 14.21 -8.06 -17.36
C LYS A 319 13.68 -9.09 -18.35
N LYS A 320 14.60 -9.69 -19.12
CA LYS A 320 14.31 -10.82 -20.00
C LYS A 320 13.95 -12.05 -19.14
N ALA A 321 12.95 -12.83 -19.55
CA ALA A 321 12.52 -14.01 -18.81
C ALA A 321 13.57 -15.13 -18.91
N ASP A 322 14.31 -15.39 -17.83
CA ASP A 322 15.13 -16.60 -17.69
C ASP A 322 14.35 -17.66 -16.89
N LEU A 323 14.49 -18.93 -17.29
CA LEU A 323 13.74 -20.08 -16.75
C LEU A 323 14.05 -20.41 -15.27
N GLU A 324 15.07 -19.82 -14.65
CA GLU A 324 15.57 -20.23 -13.33
C GLU A 324 15.13 -19.35 -12.15
N ASP A 325 14.34 -18.30 -12.36
CA ASP A 325 14.01 -17.31 -11.32
C ASP A 325 12.77 -17.69 -10.46
N TYR A 326 12.67 -18.97 -10.09
CA TYR A 326 11.50 -19.58 -9.42
C TYR A 326 11.41 -19.35 -7.89
N THR A 327 12.03 -18.30 -7.35
CA THR A 327 12.05 -18.04 -5.88
C THR A 327 11.50 -16.68 -5.44
N GLY A 328 10.84 -15.93 -6.33
CA GLY A 328 10.36 -14.58 -6.05
C GLY A 328 8.91 -14.46 -5.55
N HIS A 329 8.54 -15.06 -4.42
CA HIS A 329 7.15 -15.00 -3.90
C HIS A 329 6.68 -13.63 -3.36
N LEU A 330 7.50 -12.60 -3.51
CA LEU A 330 7.32 -11.32 -2.85
C LEU A 330 7.79 -10.19 -3.77
N THR A 331 7.36 -10.14 -5.02
CA THR A 331 7.48 -8.96 -5.91
C THR A 331 6.23 -8.89 -6.79
N LEU A 332 6.03 -7.83 -7.57
CA LEU A 332 4.98 -7.82 -8.61
C LEU A 332 5.20 -8.95 -9.64
N SER A 333 6.43 -9.44 -9.78
CA SER A 333 6.71 -10.70 -10.48
C SER A 333 6.12 -11.90 -9.74
N GLY A 334 6.11 -11.94 -8.40
CA GLY A 334 5.38 -12.95 -7.62
C GLY A 334 3.85 -12.87 -7.79
N LEU A 335 3.30 -11.66 -8.03
CA LEU A 335 1.89 -11.49 -8.44
C LEU A 335 1.63 -12.06 -9.84
N LEU A 336 2.58 -11.94 -10.78
CA LEU A 336 2.48 -12.50 -12.13
C LEU A 336 2.79 -14.01 -12.17
N SER A 337 3.70 -14.51 -11.33
CA SER A 337 4.14 -15.91 -11.27
C SER A 337 3.17 -16.80 -10.47
N SER A 338 2.50 -16.28 -9.43
CA SER A 338 1.47 -17.03 -8.69
C SER A 338 0.17 -17.25 -9.48
N MET A 339 0.01 -16.56 -10.62
CA MET A 339 -1.10 -16.73 -11.56
C MET A 339 -0.75 -17.65 -12.75
N ALA A 340 0.46 -18.24 -12.76
CA ALA A 340 0.76 -19.36 -13.65
C ALA A 340 0.20 -20.65 -13.01
N PRO A 341 -0.44 -21.54 -13.79
CA PRO A 341 -0.89 -22.83 -13.27
C PRO A 341 0.31 -23.57 -12.68
N ILE A 342 0.11 -24.15 -11.49
CA ILE A 342 1.00 -25.19 -10.98
C ILE A 342 0.84 -26.35 -11.98
N ASP A 343 1.89 -26.64 -12.74
CA ASP A 343 1.98 -27.91 -13.46
C ASP A 343 1.98 -29.02 -12.42
N ILE A 344 0.80 -29.56 -12.15
CA ILE A 344 0.69 -30.90 -11.57
C ILE A 344 1.06 -31.82 -12.72
N GLY A 345 2.34 -32.20 -12.77
CA GLY A 345 2.80 -33.25 -13.66
C GLY A 345 1.97 -34.53 -13.45
N PRO A 346 1.81 -35.36 -14.48
CA PRO A 346 1.05 -36.59 -14.37
C PRO A 346 1.81 -37.57 -13.46
N ASP A 347 1.14 -38.06 -12.43
CA ASP A 347 1.44 -39.37 -11.83
C ASP A 347 0.79 -40.47 -12.68
#